data_AF-A0A379QRT2-F1
#
_entry.id   AF-A0A379QRT2-F1
#
_cell.length_a   1.000
_cell.length_b   1.000
_cell.length_c   1.000
_cell.angle_alpha   90.00
_cell.angle_beta   90.00
_cell.angle_gamma   90.00
#
_symmetry.space_group_name_H-M   'P 1'
#
loop_
_entity.id
_entity.type
_entity.pdbx_description
1 polymer ?
#
loop_
_entity_poly.entity_id
_entity_poly.type
_entity_poly.pdbx_seq_one_letter_code
_entity_poly.pdbx_strand_id
1 'polypeptide(L)'
;MDWWWGGNLLLGRYPINTDAGRLKWWRKKCREGALPPVLVWYIAGLASFVILDGHYRLQAAIAEGIPPHFLVLSELHEREFPSDPQHQARIVRALEQQQRKNPACSVEGINQTLINLYDTRYLYASTHSRALLGDGESWAREVKAYLHKHQLGEFLRA
;
A
#
# COMPACT_ATOMS: atom_id res chain seq x y z
N MET A 1 -3.22 12.32 -3.91
CA MET A 1 -2.62 12.11 -2.57
C MET A 1 -1.37 11.28 -2.76
N ASP A 2 -0.22 11.94 -2.75
CA ASP A 2 1.08 11.34 -3.07
C ASP A 2 1.73 10.71 -1.83
N TRP A 3 1.24 9.53 -1.46
CA TRP A 3 1.78 8.56 -0.50
C TRP A 3 3.29 8.21 -0.60
N TRP A 4 4.01 8.62 -1.64
CA TRP A 4 5.40 8.21 -1.91
C TRP A 4 6.47 9.19 -1.37
N TRP A 5 6.12 10.41 -0.96
CA TRP A 5 7.10 11.44 -0.56
C TRP A 5 7.42 11.47 0.95
N GLY A 6 6.88 10.55 1.74
CA GLY A 6 7.06 10.54 3.20
C GLY A 6 8.40 10.02 3.73
N GLY A 7 9.35 9.64 2.87
CA GLY A 7 10.61 9.00 3.32
C GLY A 7 10.42 7.59 3.89
N ASN A 8 9.29 6.94 3.60
CA ASN A 8 8.98 5.60 4.08
C ASN A 8 10.01 4.60 3.56
N LEU A 9 10.61 3.81 4.47
CA LEU A 9 11.62 2.83 4.11
C LEU A 9 10.98 1.64 3.37
N LEU A 10 11.76 1.00 2.51
CA LEU A 10 11.41 -0.27 1.89
C LEU A 10 12.21 -1.38 2.57
N LEU A 11 11.50 -2.23 3.32
CA LEU A 11 12.09 -3.24 4.20
C LEU A 11 12.02 -4.63 3.59
N GLY A 12 13.16 -5.32 3.54
CA GLY A 12 13.23 -6.73 3.21
C GLY A 12 12.83 -7.60 4.39
N ARG A 13 12.15 -8.72 4.12
CA ARG A 13 11.79 -9.73 5.14
C ARG A 13 12.92 -10.70 5.45
N TYR A 14 13.85 -10.85 4.51
CA TYR A 14 14.97 -11.77 4.61
C TYR A 14 16.12 -11.30 3.71
N PRO A 15 17.36 -11.69 4.01
CA PRO A 15 18.51 -11.40 3.17
C PRO A 15 18.43 -12.14 1.84
N ILE A 16 19.01 -11.54 0.80
CA ILE A 16 19.17 -12.15 -0.53
C ILE A 16 20.53 -12.83 -0.65
N ASN A 17 20.60 -13.92 -1.41
CA ASN A 17 21.89 -14.48 -1.83
C ASN A 17 22.24 -13.96 -3.23
N THR A 18 23.26 -13.12 -3.33
CA THR A 18 23.68 -12.48 -4.59
C THR A 18 24.19 -13.47 -5.65
N ASP A 19 24.63 -14.66 -5.25
CA ASP A 19 25.15 -15.69 -6.16
C ASP A 19 24.06 -16.66 -6.65
N ALA A 20 22.83 -16.52 -6.15
CA ALA A 20 21.73 -17.38 -6.54
C ALA A 20 21.42 -17.26 -8.04
N GLY A 21 21.27 -18.41 -8.73
CA GLY A 21 20.90 -18.45 -10.14
C GLY A 21 19.58 -17.71 -10.46
N ARG A 22 18.68 -17.64 -9.47
CA ARG A 22 17.44 -16.85 -9.54
C ARG A 22 17.72 -15.35 -9.79
N LEU A 23 18.76 -14.78 -9.21
CA LEU A 23 19.12 -13.37 -9.46
C LEU A 23 19.56 -13.16 -10.91
N LYS A 24 20.41 -14.05 -11.44
CA LYS A 24 20.87 -13.99 -12.84
C LYS A 24 19.69 -14.03 -13.82
N TRP A 25 18.72 -14.91 -13.56
CA TRP A 25 17.52 -15.00 -14.38
C TRP A 25 16.66 -13.73 -14.32
N TRP A 26 16.46 -13.15 -13.13
CA TRP A 26 15.71 -11.90 -13.01
C TRP A 26 16.43 -10.70 -13.66
N ARG A 27 17.76 -10.63 -13.59
CA ARG A 27 18.55 -9.62 -14.32
C ARG A 27 18.37 -9.75 -15.83
N LYS A 28 18.29 -10.97 -16.37
CA LYS A 28 17.92 -11.19 -17.77
C LYS A 28 16.52 -10.64 -18.07
N LYS A 29 15.53 -10.90 -17.20
CA LYS A 29 14.17 -10.37 -17.35
C LYS A 29 14.08 -8.84 -17.27
N CYS A 30 14.93 -8.21 -16.48
CA CYS A 30 15.07 -6.75 -16.45
C CYS A 30 15.47 -6.21 -17.83
N ARG A 31 16.53 -6.77 -18.43
CA ARG A 31 17.01 -6.36 -19.77
C ARG A 31 16.00 -6.62 -20.89
N GLU A 32 15.17 -7.65 -20.74
CA GLU A 32 14.06 -7.94 -21.66
C GLU A 32 12.84 -7.01 -21.47
N GLY A 33 12.85 -6.11 -20.48
CA GLY A 33 11.69 -5.26 -20.16
C GLY A 33 10.49 -6.04 -19.59
N ALA A 34 10.72 -7.27 -19.10
CA ALA A 34 9.69 -8.21 -18.68
C ALA A 34 9.71 -8.49 -17.17
N LEU A 35 10.22 -7.56 -16.36
CA LEU A 35 10.30 -7.70 -14.91
C LEU A 35 8.90 -7.49 -14.27
N PRO A 36 8.31 -8.49 -13.58
CA PRO A 36 7.03 -8.31 -12.91
C PRO A 36 7.17 -7.44 -11.64
N PRO A 37 6.10 -6.74 -11.22
CA PRO A 37 6.15 -5.76 -10.12
C PRO A 37 6.42 -6.39 -8.75
N VAL A 38 7.24 -5.73 -7.93
CA VAL A 38 7.54 -6.15 -6.55
C VAL A 38 6.30 -5.96 -5.68
N LEU A 39 5.88 -7.00 -4.95
CA LEU A 39 4.71 -6.96 -4.09
C LEU A 39 5.11 -6.44 -2.71
N VAL A 40 4.48 -5.35 -2.29
CA VAL A 40 4.75 -4.68 -1.02
C VAL A 40 3.48 -4.47 -0.22
N TRP A 41 3.62 -4.33 1.10
CA TRP A 41 2.53 -3.98 2.01
C TRP A 41 3.00 -2.90 2.97
N TYR A 42 2.23 -1.81 3.10
CA TYR A 42 2.51 -0.78 4.08
C TYR A 42 2.14 -1.28 5.49
N ILE A 43 3.02 -1.07 6.46
CA ILE A 43 2.74 -1.38 7.86
C ILE A 43 2.83 -0.07 8.65
N ALA A 44 1.68 0.45 9.10
CA ALA A 44 1.60 1.72 9.83
C ALA A 44 2.56 1.79 11.03
N GLY A 45 2.65 0.73 11.84
CA GLY A 45 3.54 0.69 13.01
C GLY A 45 5.03 0.77 12.68
N LEU A 46 5.43 0.52 11.43
CA LEU A 46 6.80 0.67 10.96
C LEU A 46 7.00 1.95 10.13
N ALA A 47 5.93 2.68 9.82
CA ALA A 47 5.92 3.77 8.84
C ALA A 47 6.67 3.40 7.54
N SER A 48 6.53 2.14 7.09
CA SER A 48 7.40 1.55 6.07
C SER A 48 6.65 0.53 5.22
N PHE A 49 7.12 0.33 3.99
CA PHE A 49 6.68 -0.77 3.14
C PHE A 49 7.52 -2.01 3.39
N VAL A 50 6.88 -3.16 3.53
CA VAL A 50 7.55 -4.46 3.64
C VAL A 50 7.38 -5.21 2.32
N ILE A 51 8.49 -5.70 1.78
CA ILE A 51 8.48 -6.55 0.58
C ILE A 51 7.92 -7.92 0.95
N LEU A 52 6.74 -8.25 0.43
CA LEU A 52 6.11 -9.56 0.61
C LEU A 52 6.70 -10.57 -0.36
N ASP A 53 6.87 -10.17 -1.62
CA ASP A 53 7.50 -10.97 -2.67
C ASP A 53 8.23 -10.08 -3.68
N GLY A 54 9.31 -10.61 -4.26
CA GLY A 54 10.10 -9.92 -5.27
C GLY A 54 11.42 -9.34 -4.79
N HIS A 55 11.99 -9.81 -3.68
CA HIS A 55 13.33 -9.38 -3.20
C HIS A 55 14.40 -9.51 -4.29
N TYR A 56 14.43 -10.64 -5.00
CA TYR A 56 15.36 -10.84 -6.12
C TYR A 56 15.04 -9.99 -7.34
N ARG A 57 13.77 -9.60 -7.54
CA ARG A 57 13.35 -8.72 -8.64
C ARG A 57 13.79 -7.28 -8.37
N LEU A 58 13.59 -6.81 -7.14
CA LEU A 58 14.13 -5.53 -6.68
C LEU A 58 15.65 -5.49 -6.83
N GLN A 59 16.35 -6.52 -6.36
CA GLN A 59 17.80 -6.57 -6.48
C GLN A 59 18.26 -6.58 -7.94
N ALA A 60 17.58 -7.34 -8.80
CA ALA A 60 17.88 -7.36 -10.23
C ALA A 60 17.67 -5.98 -10.85
N ALA A 61 16.58 -5.29 -10.51
CA ALA A 61 16.29 -3.93 -10.98
C ALA A 61 17.38 -2.94 -10.55
N ILE A 62 17.81 -2.99 -9.28
CA ILE A 62 18.93 -2.20 -8.75
C ILE A 62 20.22 -2.49 -9.52
N ALA A 63 20.55 -3.77 -9.72
CA ALA A 63 21.79 -4.18 -10.40
C ALA A 63 21.81 -3.80 -11.89
N GLU A 64 20.66 -3.70 -12.54
CA GLU A 64 20.53 -3.27 -13.94
C GLU A 64 20.22 -1.77 -14.07
N GLY A 65 20.10 -1.03 -12.96
CA GLY A 65 19.79 0.40 -12.97
C GLY A 65 18.43 0.74 -13.54
N ILE A 66 17.46 -0.18 -13.48
CA ILE A 66 16.10 0.04 -13.99
C ILE A 66 15.11 0.35 -12.85
N PRO A 67 14.14 1.24 -13.06
CA PRO A 67 13.10 1.49 -12.07
C PRO A 67 12.16 0.29 -11.98
N PRO A 68 12.03 -0.37 -10.80
CA PRO A 68 11.07 -1.45 -10.64
C PRO A 68 9.65 -0.89 -10.50
N HIS A 69 8.66 -1.63 -11.00
CA HIS A 69 7.27 -1.40 -10.64
C HIS A 69 6.95 -2.04 -9.29
N PHE A 70 6.05 -1.42 -8.54
CA PHE A 70 5.55 -1.93 -7.27
C PHE A 70 4.06 -2.21 -7.35
N LEU A 71 3.63 -3.32 -6.76
CA LEU A 71 2.23 -3.61 -6.48
C LEU A 71 2.01 -3.50 -4.98
N VAL A 72 1.19 -2.54 -4.56
CA VAL A 72 0.93 -2.28 -3.14
C VAL A 72 -0.34 -3.02 -2.73
N LEU A 73 -0.20 -3.94 -1.78
CA LEU A 73 -1.34 -4.55 -1.11
C LEU A 73 -1.90 -3.55 -0.10
N SER A 74 -3.22 -3.34 -0.12
CA SER A 74 -3.95 -2.54 0.87
C SER A 74 -5.20 -3.30 1.28
N GLU A 75 -5.49 -3.32 2.57
CA GLU A 75 -6.77 -3.83 3.05
C GLU A 75 -7.84 -2.80 2.71
N LEU A 76 -8.91 -3.24 2.05
CA LEU A 76 -10.04 -2.38 1.73
C LEU A 76 -11.05 -2.46 2.86
N HIS A 77 -11.25 -1.33 3.54
CA HIS A 77 -12.34 -1.17 4.50
C HIS A 77 -13.45 -0.35 3.91
N GLU A 78 -14.67 -0.71 4.26
CA GLU A 78 -15.87 0.02 3.92
C GLU A 78 -16.51 0.53 5.21
N ARG A 79 -16.82 1.82 5.23
CA ARG A 79 -17.59 2.44 6.30
C ARG A 79 -18.78 3.16 5.69
N GLU A 80 -19.97 2.87 6.20
CA GLU A 80 -21.15 3.60 5.80
C GLU A 80 -21.28 4.90 6.60
N PHE A 81 -21.54 6.00 5.89
CA PHE A 81 -21.91 7.28 6.49
C PHE A 81 -23.35 7.60 6.11
N PRO A 82 -24.30 7.52 7.06
CA PRO A 82 -25.70 7.78 6.74
C PRO A 82 -25.86 9.22 6.25
N SER A 83 -26.59 9.36 5.15
CA SER A 83 -26.94 10.65 4.57
C SER A 83 -28.12 11.28 5.31
N ASP A 84 -28.14 12.62 5.37
CA ASP A 84 -29.29 13.37 5.90
C ASP A 84 -30.45 13.32 4.89
N PRO A 85 -31.60 12.70 5.24
CA PRO A 85 -32.74 12.61 4.32
C PRO A 85 -33.28 13.98 3.89
N GLN A 86 -33.16 15.01 4.72
CA GLN A 86 -33.61 16.36 4.37
C GLN A 86 -32.68 16.99 3.32
N HIS A 87 -31.37 16.82 3.49
CA HIS A 87 -30.38 17.22 2.48
C HIS A 87 -30.63 16.49 1.15
N GLN A 88 -30.84 15.17 1.18
CA GLN A 88 -31.15 14.40 -0.03
C GLN A 88 -32.39 14.92 -0.76
N ALA A 89 -33.48 15.12 -0.04
CA ALA A 89 -34.72 15.64 -0.62
C ALA A 89 -34.54 17.04 -1.24
N ARG A 90 -33.70 17.90 -0.65
CA ARG A 90 -33.39 19.23 -1.20
C ARG A 90 -32.64 19.13 -2.53
N ILE A 91 -31.64 18.25 -2.62
CA ILE A 91 -30.85 18.05 -3.85
C ILE A 91 -31.72 17.45 -4.96
N VAL A 92 -32.50 16.42 -4.67
CA VAL A 92 -33.41 15.80 -5.65
C VAL A 92 -34.40 16.82 -6.22
N ARG A 93 -35.03 17.63 -5.36
CA ARG A 93 -35.94 18.71 -5.80
C ARG A 93 -35.24 19.75 -6.68
N ALA A 94 -34.00 20.10 -6.37
CA ALA A 94 -33.23 21.04 -7.18
C ALA A 94 -32.91 20.48 -8.57
N LEU A 95 -32.54 19.19 -8.66
CA LEU A 95 -32.30 18.50 -9.94
C LEU A 95 -33.57 18.41 -10.79
N GLU A 96 -34.72 18.06 -10.19
CA GLU A 96 -36.01 18.06 -10.88
C GLU A 96 -36.36 19.45 -11.45
N GLN A 97 -36.15 20.51 -10.66
CA GLN A 97 -36.39 21.88 -11.12
C GLN A 97 -35.45 22.27 -12.26
N GLN A 98 -34.18 21.89 -12.18
CA GLN A 98 -33.20 22.13 -13.23
C GLN A 98 -33.60 21.44 -14.54
N GLN A 99 -33.98 20.17 -14.49
CA GLN A 99 -34.41 19.40 -15.65
C GLN A 99 -35.69 19.97 -16.28
N ARG A 100 -36.65 20.42 -15.45
CA ARG A 100 -37.86 21.09 -15.95
C ARG A 100 -37.55 22.41 -16.65
N LYS A 101 -36.62 23.21 -16.12
CA LYS A 101 -36.22 24.50 -16.70
C LYS A 101 -35.33 24.34 -17.94
N ASN A 102 -34.52 23.29 -17.99
CA ASN A 102 -33.65 22.97 -19.11
C ASN A 102 -33.68 21.46 -19.40
N PRO A 103 -34.60 21.00 -20.27
CA PRO A 103 -34.69 19.59 -20.64
C PRO A 103 -33.46 19.05 -21.37
N ALA A 104 -32.62 19.94 -21.93
CA ALA A 104 -31.36 19.60 -22.57
C ALA A 104 -30.18 19.53 -21.58
N CYS A 105 -30.43 19.54 -20.27
CA CYS A 105 -29.39 19.38 -19.26
C CYS A 105 -28.67 18.03 -19.38
N SER A 106 -27.41 18.00 -18.96
CA SER A 106 -26.60 16.77 -19.00
C SER A 106 -27.18 15.70 -18.07
N VAL A 107 -27.72 14.64 -18.67
CA VAL A 107 -28.18 13.44 -17.96
C VAL A 107 -27.05 12.81 -17.16
N GLU A 108 -25.83 12.80 -17.72
CA GLU A 108 -24.64 12.30 -17.05
C GLU A 108 -24.33 13.09 -15.76
N GLY A 109 -24.44 14.42 -15.80
CA GLY A 109 -24.23 15.25 -14.62
C GLY A 109 -25.29 15.02 -13.53
N ILE A 110 -26.54 14.80 -13.93
CA ILE A 110 -27.62 14.44 -12.99
C ILE A 110 -27.34 13.07 -12.37
N ASN A 111 -27.00 12.07 -13.19
CA ASN A 111 -26.69 10.72 -12.72
C ASN A 111 -25.51 10.73 -11.76
N GLN A 112 -24.42 11.42 -12.08
CA GLN A 112 -23.26 11.53 -11.19
C GLN A 112 -23.62 12.20 -9.86
N THR A 113 -24.49 13.22 -9.88
CA THR A 113 -24.97 13.87 -8.65
C THR A 113 -25.80 12.92 -7.80
N LEU A 114 -26.71 12.16 -8.42
CA LEU A 114 -27.53 11.18 -7.71
C LEU A 114 -26.68 10.03 -7.16
N ILE A 115 -25.72 9.52 -7.93
CA ILE A 115 -24.76 8.50 -7.48
C ILE A 115 -24.02 9.02 -6.24
N ASN A 116 -23.45 10.23 -6.30
CA ASN A 116 -22.73 10.79 -5.15
C ASN A 116 -23.62 11.05 -3.92
N LEU A 117 -24.90 11.35 -4.13
CA LEU A 117 -25.87 11.63 -3.06
C LEU A 117 -26.32 10.37 -2.32
N TYR A 118 -26.35 9.24 -3.02
CA TYR A 118 -26.82 7.95 -2.50
C TYR A 118 -25.69 6.96 -2.22
N ASP A 119 -24.47 7.18 -2.74
CA ASP A 119 -23.30 6.40 -2.38
C ASP A 119 -22.80 6.83 -1.00
N THR A 120 -23.37 6.22 0.04
CA THR A 120 -23.02 6.43 1.45
C THR A 120 -21.78 5.66 1.87
N ARG A 121 -21.17 4.90 0.96
CA ARG A 121 -20.04 4.03 1.24
C ARG A 121 -18.74 4.83 1.14
N TYR A 122 -18.01 4.84 2.24
CA TYR A 122 -16.65 5.36 2.27
C TYR A 122 -15.66 4.20 2.29
N LEU A 123 -15.00 4.01 1.16
CA LEU A 123 -13.94 3.03 0.99
C LEU A 123 -12.60 3.67 1.41
N TYR A 124 -11.85 3.01 2.29
CA TYR A 124 -10.54 3.47 2.71
C TYR A 124 -9.56 2.32 2.90
N ALA A 125 -8.29 2.60 2.65
CA ALA A 125 -7.21 1.67 2.98
C ALA A 125 -6.82 1.87 4.44
N SER A 126 -6.79 0.80 5.22
CA SER A 126 -6.26 0.84 6.58
C SER A 126 -5.14 -0.19 6.74
N THR A 127 -4.23 0.09 7.67
CA THR A 127 -3.23 -0.89 8.10
C THR A 127 -3.17 -0.83 9.61
N HIS A 128 -3.38 -1.97 10.26
CA HIS A 128 -3.35 -2.08 11.71
C HIS A 128 -2.08 -2.79 12.14
N SER A 129 -1.38 -2.22 13.11
CA SER A 129 -0.27 -2.88 13.79
C SER A 129 -0.56 -2.86 15.28
N ARG A 130 -0.42 -4.03 15.93
CA ARG A 130 -0.49 -4.14 17.38
C ARG A 130 0.90 -4.44 17.90
N ALA A 131 1.42 -3.59 18.78
CA ALA A 131 2.62 -3.89 19.54
C ALA A 131 2.23 -4.71 20.77
N LEU A 132 2.90 -5.85 20.99
CA LEU A 132 2.87 -6.52 22.28
C LEU A 132 4.00 -5.92 23.12
N LEU A 133 3.65 -4.99 24.00
CA LEU A 133 4.59 -4.37 24.94
C LEU A 133 4.79 -5.31 26.13
N GLY A 134 5.86 -6.12 26.10
CA GLY A 134 6.41 -6.79 27.27
C GLY A 134 7.52 -5.95 27.93
N ASP A 135 8.25 -6.54 28.87
CA ASP A 135 9.48 -5.96 29.45
C ASP A 135 10.66 -5.85 28.46
N GLY A 136 10.50 -6.38 27.25
CA GLY A 136 11.50 -6.39 26.19
C GLY A 136 12.56 -7.47 26.33
N GLU A 137 12.55 -8.28 27.40
CA GLU A 137 13.57 -9.30 27.65
C GLU A 137 13.54 -10.42 26.61
N SER A 138 12.34 -10.88 26.23
CA SER A 138 12.20 -11.91 25.18
C SER A 138 12.74 -11.42 23.84
N TRP A 139 12.37 -10.19 23.46
CA TRP A 139 12.87 -9.58 22.22
C TRP A 139 14.38 -9.42 22.25
N ALA A 140 14.95 -8.90 23.34
CA ALA A 140 16.39 -8.74 23.48
C ALA A 140 17.14 -10.08 23.39
N ARG A 141 16.59 -11.14 24.00
CA ARG A 141 17.13 -12.50 23.93
C ARG A 141 17.06 -13.08 22.51
N GLU A 142 15.95 -12.89 21.81
CA GLU A 142 15.76 -13.33 20.42
C GLU A 142 16.72 -12.62 19.46
N VAL A 143 16.85 -11.29 19.59
CA VAL A 143 17.79 -10.50 18.79
C VAL A 143 19.24 -10.91 19.07
N LYS A 144 19.62 -11.09 20.35
CA LYS A 144 20.95 -11.61 20.71
C LYS A 144 21.22 -12.98 20.09
N ALA A 145 20.26 -13.91 20.18
CA ALA A 145 20.39 -15.24 19.59
C ALA A 145 20.54 -15.18 18.05
N TYR A 146 19.78 -14.31 17.40
CA TYR A 146 19.89 -14.07 15.96
C TYR A 146 21.28 -13.54 15.58
N LEU A 147 21.75 -12.49 16.26
CA LEU A 147 23.06 -11.89 15.98
C LEU A 147 24.19 -12.89 16.18
N HIS A 148 24.15 -13.69 17.25
CA HIS A 148 25.12 -14.77 17.45
C HIS A 148 25.07 -15.83 16.35
N LYS A 149 23.87 -16.31 15.99
CA LYS A 149 23.68 -17.31 14.92
C LYS A 149 24.27 -16.85 13.59
N HIS A 150 24.18 -15.55 13.29
CA HIS A 150 24.64 -14.96 12.04
C HIS A 150 26.04 -14.32 12.13
N GLN A 151 26.76 -14.52 13.25
CA GLN A 151 28.11 -13.96 13.48
C GLN A 151 28.17 -12.42 13.44
N LEU A 152 27.05 -11.76 13.75
CA LEU A 152 26.88 -10.31 13.78
C LEU A 152 27.07 -9.73 15.19
N GLY A 153 28.00 -10.29 15.97
CA GLY A 153 28.20 -9.94 17.38
C GLY A 153 28.69 -8.51 17.62
N GLU A 154 29.20 -7.84 16.58
CA GLU A 154 29.62 -6.44 16.63
C GLU A 154 28.47 -5.48 16.99
N PHE A 155 27.24 -5.80 16.57
CA PHE A 155 26.04 -4.99 16.85
C PHE A 155 25.53 -5.11 18.29
N LEU A 156 26.11 -5.98 19.12
CA LEU A 156 25.73 -6.14 20.53
C LEU A 156 26.44 -5.15 21.48
N ARG A 157 27.43 -4.40 20.99
CA ARG A 157 28.28 -3.51 21.80
C ARG A 157 27.98 -2.02 21.60
N ALA A 158 26.95 -1.69 20.82
CA ALA A 158 26.50 -0.32 20.58
C ALA A 158 25.46 0.12 21.62
#